data_AF-A0AAU7JX70-F1
#
_entry.id   AF-A0AAU7JX70-F1
#
_cell.length_a   1.000
_cell.length_b   1.000
_cell.length_c   1.000
_cell.angle_alpha   90.00
_cell.angle_beta   90.00
_cell.angle_gamma   90.00
#
_symmetry.space_group_name_H-M   'P 1'
#
loop_
_entity.id
_entity.type
_entity.pdbx_description
1 polymer ?
#
loop_
_entity_poly.entity_id
_entity_poly.type
_entity_poly.pdbx_seq_one_letter_code
_entity_poly.pdbx_strand_id
1 'polypeptide(L)'
;MTLDGSWAAQLSSKFIGVTDPLALAANGTHRFLAADILAEHLALRGDDRFSGSSVVLLKGTDFGKKSTVNGKTLWVTLAVGYFYDEQSVQDFCQSAYPDKSGPALANVCMPRTLTPPH
;
A
#
# COMPACT_ATOMS: atom_id res chain seq x y z
N MET A 1 -6.44 12.54 -8.55
CA MET A 1 -5.10 11.94 -8.61
C MET A 1 -4.73 11.79 -10.07
N THR A 2 -3.50 12.14 -10.45
CA THR A 2 -2.99 12.00 -11.82
C THR A 2 -2.04 10.80 -11.88
N LEU A 3 -2.04 10.07 -12.98
CA LEU A 3 -1.12 8.96 -13.23
C LEU A 3 -0.03 9.42 -14.21
N ASP A 4 0.91 10.22 -13.71
CA ASP A 4 1.97 10.89 -14.47
C ASP A 4 3.36 10.27 -14.25
N GLY A 5 3.43 9.12 -13.56
CA GLY A 5 4.67 8.50 -13.16
C GLY A 5 5.24 9.04 -11.84
N SER A 6 4.48 9.85 -11.11
CA SER A 6 4.80 10.25 -9.74
C SER A 6 5.02 9.06 -8.83
N TRP A 7 5.86 9.27 -7.82
CA TRP A 7 6.15 8.30 -6.78
C TRP A 7 5.09 8.32 -5.67
N ALA A 8 4.84 7.17 -5.07
CA ALA A 8 3.97 6.96 -3.94
C ALA A 8 4.50 5.85 -3.04
N ALA A 9 4.14 5.86 -1.76
CA ALA A 9 4.45 4.78 -0.84
C ALA A 9 3.29 3.76 -0.84
N GLN A 10 3.56 2.52 -1.23
CA GLN A 10 2.60 1.42 -1.09
C GLN A 10 2.63 0.90 0.33
N LEU A 11 1.54 1.09 1.06
CA LEU A 11 1.40 0.74 2.48
C LEU A 11 0.79 -0.65 2.70
N SER A 12 -0.04 -1.11 1.76
CA SER A 12 -0.61 -2.46 1.78
C SER A 12 -1.03 -2.90 0.38
N SER A 13 -1.02 -4.20 0.14
CA SER A 13 -1.68 -4.83 -1.01
C SER A 13 -2.32 -6.16 -0.63
N LYS A 14 -3.61 -6.32 -0.91
CA LYS A 14 -4.39 -7.51 -0.56
C LYS A 14 -5.40 -7.84 -1.65
N PHE A 15 -5.69 -9.12 -1.86
CA PHE A 15 -6.84 -9.55 -2.67
C PHE A 15 -7.85 -10.28 -1.76
N ILE A 16 -9.12 -10.31 -2.14
CA ILE A 16 -10.16 -10.93 -1.30
C ILE A 16 -9.89 -12.43 -1.11
N GLY A 17 -9.81 -12.83 0.15
CA GLY A 17 -9.51 -14.19 0.58
C GLY A 17 -8.02 -14.55 0.53
N VAL A 18 -7.12 -13.56 0.47
CA VAL A 18 -5.68 -13.77 0.69
C VAL A 18 -5.43 -14.17 2.13
N THR A 19 -4.48 -15.08 2.34
CA THR A 19 -3.91 -15.36 3.65
C THR A 19 -2.54 -14.70 3.73
N ASP A 20 -2.35 -13.79 4.67
CA ASP A 20 -1.08 -13.11 4.92
C ASP A 20 -0.54 -13.52 6.31
N PRO A 21 0.51 -14.35 6.39
CA PRO A 21 1.04 -14.81 7.67
C PRO A 21 1.74 -13.70 8.47
N LEU A 22 2.04 -12.56 7.84
CA LEU A 22 2.74 -11.44 8.47
C LEU A 22 1.80 -10.33 8.96
N ALA A 23 0.49 -10.45 8.70
CA ALA A 23 -0.50 -9.46 9.09
C ALA A 23 -1.77 -10.13 9.63
N LEU A 24 -2.41 -9.48 10.59
CA LEU A 24 -3.73 -9.87 11.10
C LEU A 24 -4.80 -8.98 10.47
N ALA A 25 -5.86 -9.60 9.99
CA ALA A 25 -7.09 -8.95 9.59
C ALA A 25 -7.85 -8.41 10.81
N ALA A 26 -8.81 -7.52 10.59
CA ALA A 26 -9.62 -6.93 11.67
C ALA A 26 -10.39 -7.98 12.50
N ASN A 27 -10.70 -9.13 11.88
CA ASN A 27 -11.30 -10.29 12.54
C ASN A 27 -10.32 -11.15 13.37
N GLY A 28 -9.06 -10.76 13.49
CA GLY A 28 -8.02 -11.48 14.24
C GLY A 28 -7.45 -12.71 13.53
N THR A 29 -7.82 -12.97 12.27
CA THR A 29 -7.26 -14.06 11.45
C THR A 29 -6.20 -13.55 10.49
N HIS A 30 -5.45 -14.45 9.85
CA HIS A 30 -4.54 -14.09 8.75
C HIS A 30 -5.26 -13.96 7.40
N ARG A 31 -6.58 -14.18 7.34
CA ARG A 31 -7.35 -14.18 6.10
C ARG A 31 -8.11 -12.87 5.94
N PHE A 32 -7.81 -12.15 4.87
CA PHE A 32 -8.42 -10.86 4.59
C PHE A 32 -9.64 -11.00 3.68
N LEU A 33 -10.81 -10.58 4.17
CA LEU A 33 -12.01 -10.37 3.36
C LEU A 33 -12.12 -8.89 2.95
N ALA A 34 -13.11 -8.57 2.12
CA ALA A 34 -13.29 -7.20 1.62
C ALA A 34 -13.44 -6.17 2.76
N ALA A 35 -14.17 -6.51 3.82
CA ALA A 35 -14.33 -5.66 4.99
C ALA A 35 -13.02 -5.46 5.76
N ASP A 36 -12.17 -6.50 5.86
CA ASP A 36 -10.87 -6.41 6.52
C ASP A 36 -9.91 -5.52 5.72
N ILE A 37 -9.90 -5.62 4.39
CA ILE A 37 -9.09 -4.76 3.50
C ILE A 37 -9.52 -3.30 3.66
N LEU A 38 -10.82 -3.03 3.71
CA LEU A 38 -11.33 -1.68 3.93
C LEU A 38 -10.96 -1.17 5.32
N ALA A 39 -11.10 -1.98 6.37
CA ALA A 39 -10.74 -1.62 7.74
C ALA A 39 -9.23 -1.30 7.86
N GLU A 40 -8.36 -2.12 7.24
CA GLU A 40 -6.92 -1.87 7.17
C GLU A 40 -6.61 -0.55 6.47
N HIS A 41 -7.26 -0.28 5.32
CA HIS A 41 -7.12 1.00 4.64
C HIS A 41 -7.56 2.18 5.51
N LEU A 42 -8.69 2.07 6.19
CA LEU A 42 -9.21 3.14 7.06
C LEU A 42 -8.29 3.39 8.26
N ALA A 43 -7.70 2.34 8.83
CA ALA A 43 -6.71 2.45 9.90
C ALA A 43 -5.45 3.17 9.40
N LEU A 44 -4.91 2.78 8.24
CA LEU A 44 -3.77 3.47 7.62
C LEU A 44 -4.10 4.93 7.27
N ARG A 45 -5.30 5.22 6.80
CA ARG A 45 -5.72 6.58 6.46
C ARG A 45 -5.84 7.48 7.70
N GLY A 46 -6.14 6.91 8.86
CA GLY A 46 -6.24 7.62 10.13
C GLY A 46 -4.93 7.66 10.94
N ASP A 47 -3.84 7.10 10.43
CA ASP A 47 -2.57 7.00 11.15
C ASP A 47 -1.76 8.29 11.01
N ASP A 48 -1.35 8.86 12.15
CA ASP A 48 -0.63 10.14 12.22
C ASP A 48 0.71 10.12 11.46
N ARG A 49 1.32 8.93 11.29
CA ARG A 49 2.56 8.75 10.52
C ARG A 49 2.40 9.20 9.06
N PHE A 50 1.18 9.22 8.55
CA PHE A 50 0.87 9.55 7.16
C PHE A 50 0.09 10.86 7.02
N SER A 51 -0.03 11.65 8.09
CA SER A 51 -0.83 12.89 8.11
C SER A 51 -0.40 13.95 7.09
N GLY A 52 0.86 13.92 6.64
CA GLY A 52 1.37 14.76 5.55
C GLY A 52 1.13 14.23 4.13
N SER A 53 0.42 13.10 3.98
CA SER A 53 0.13 12.44 2.71
C SER A 53 -1.37 12.15 2.54
N SER A 54 -1.83 12.07 1.30
CA SER A 54 -3.17 11.54 0.98
C SER A 54 -3.12 10.02 0.88
N VAL A 55 -3.75 9.32 1.83
CA VAL A 55 -3.83 7.85 1.82
C VAL A 55 -5.08 7.40 1.03
N VAL A 56 -4.88 6.70 -0.08
CA VAL A 56 -5.92 6.27 -1.02
C VAL A 56 -5.92 4.75 -1.22
N LEU A 57 -7.07 4.21 -1.63
CA LEU A 57 -7.24 2.79 -1.97
C LEU A 57 -7.58 2.67 -3.47
N LEU A 58 -6.75 1.94 -4.22
CA LEU A 58 -6.91 1.72 -5.66
C LEU A 58 -6.96 0.23 -5.99
N LYS A 59 -7.51 -0.12 -7.16
CA LYS A 59 -7.29 -1.47 -7.71
C LYS A 59 -5.92 -1.50 -8.39
N GLY A 60 -5.20 -2.61 -8.27
CA GLY A 60 -3.92 -2.84 -8.95
C GLY A 60 -4.00 -2.91 -10.48
N THR A 61 -5.21 -2.76 -11.05
CA THR A 61 -5.47 -2.62 -12.48
C THR A 61 -5.65 -1.17 -12.92
N ASP A 62 -5.75 -0.24 -11.97
CA ASP A 62 -6.05 1.17 -12.25
C ASP A 62 -4.77 1.99 -12.51
N PHE A 63 -3.58 1.42 -12.26
CA PHE A 63 -2.29 2.08 -12.44
C PHE A 63 -1.15 1.07 -12.65
N GLY A 64 -0.05 1.53 -13.23
CA GLY A 64 1.16 0.71 -13.43
C GLY A 64 0.93 -0.53 -14.28
N LYS A 65 1.81 -1.51 -14.12
CA LYS A 65 1.58 -2.86 -14.65
C LYS A 65 0.34 -3.46 -14.01
N LYS A 66 -0.66 -3.81 -14.82
CA LYS A 66 -1.89 -4.45 -14.34
C LYS A 66 -1.55 -5.68 -13.49
N SER A 67 -1.93 -5.63 -12.23
CA SER A 67 -1.58 -6.66 -11.25
C SER A 67 -2.84 -7.37 -10.77
N THR A 68 -2.97 -8.64 -11.15
CA THR A 68 -3.91 -9.59 -10.54
C THR A 68 -3.12 -10.72 -9.90
N VAL A 69 -3.67 -11.31 -8.85
CA VAL A 69 -3.09 -12.50 -8.22
C VAL A 69 -4.06 -13.65 -8.42
N ASN A 70 -3.67 -14.64 -9.23
CA ASN A 70 -4.53 -15.78 -9.60
C ASN A 70 -5.89 -15.33 -10.16
N GLY A 71 -5.91 -14.31 -11.01
CA GLY A 71 -7.13 -13.74 -11.59
C GLY A 71 -7.95 -12.85 -10.65
N LYS A 72 -7.52 -12.65 -9.40
CA LYS A 72 -8.20 -11.80 -8.43
C LYS A 72 -7.70 -10.37 -8.47
N THR A 73 -8.61 -9.41 -8.33
CA THR A 73 -8.30 -7.99 -8.16
C THR A 73 -7.49 -7.78 -6.89
N LEU A 74 -6.32 -7.16 -7.05
CA LEU A 74 -5.51 -6.67 -5.95
C LEU A 74 -6.00 -5.27 -5.56
N TRP A 75 -6.23 -5.05 -4.28
CA TRP A 75 -6.50 -3.74 -3.68
C TRP A 75 -5.21 -3.22 -3.07
N VAL A 76 -4.85 -1.98 -3.37
CA VAL A 76 -3.57 -1.38 -2.99
C VAL A 76 -3.81 -0.08 -2.25
N THR A 77 -3.31 0.02 -1.01
CA THR A 77 -3.31 1.26 -0.24
C THR A 77 -2.02 2.02 -0.50
N LEU A 78 -2.14 3.28 -0.91
CA LEU A 78 -1.03 4.14 -1.28
C LEU A 78 -1.08 5.43 -0.44
N ALA A 79 0.04 5.86 0.13
CA ALA A 79 0.24 7.25 0.53
C ALA A 79 0.79 8.03 -0.66
N VAL A 80 0.05 9.06 -1.06
CA VAL A 80 0.39 9.96 -2.17
C VAL A 80 0.73 11.32 -1.58
N GLY A 81 1.92 11.81 -1.91
CA GLY A 81 2.45 13.07 -1.39
C GLY A 81 3.54 13.62 -2.30
N TYR A 82 4.31 14.57 -1.81
CA TYR A 82 5.48 15.09 -2.53
C TYR A 82 6.66 14.13 -2.39
N PHE A 83 6.72 13.16 -3.31
CA PHE A 83 7.85 12.25 -3.49
C PHE A 83 8.52 12.55 -4.83
N TYR A 84 9.76 13.01 -4.79
CA TYR A 84 10.50 13.42 -5.99
C TYR A 84 11.14 12.23 -6.70
N ASP A 85 11.55 11.22 -5.94
CA ASP A 85 12.23 10.02 -6.43
C ASP A 85 11.97 8.81 -5.52
N GLU A 86 12.50 7.65 -5.91
CA GLU A 86 12.39 6.42 -5.14
C GLU A 86 12.96 6.56 -3.73
N GLN A 87 14.10 7.25 -3.59
CA GLN A 87 14.79 7.41 -2.31
C GLN A 87 13.94 8.19 -1.31
N SER A 88 13.26 9.26 -1.76
CA SER A 88 12.34 10.04 -0.92
C SER A 88 11.20 9.19 -0.35
N VAL A 89 10.75 8.16 -1.10
CA VAL A 89 9.76 7.21 -0.61
C VAL A 89 10.38 6.22 0.38
N GLN A 90 11.60 5.74 0.10
CA GLN A 90 12.31 4.84 1.02
C GLN A 90 12.57 5.53 2.38
N ASP A 91 12.99 6.80 2.37
CA ASP A 91 13.23 7.59 3.57
C ASP A 91 11.92 7.82 4.36
N PHE A 92 10.83 8.12 3.65
CA PHE A 92 9.49 8.20 4.25
C PHE A 92 9.08 6.89 4.92
N CYS A 93 9.27 5.75 4.23
CA CYS A 93 8.98 4.43 4.77
C CYS A 93 9.82 4.14 6.02
N GLN A 94 11.13 4.44 5.99
CA GLN A 94 12.02 4.20 7.12
C GLN A 94 11.66 5.08 8.32
N SER A 95 11.26 6.33 8.09
CA SER A 95 10.79 7.24 9.14
C SER A 95 9.47 6.77 9.77
N ALA A 96 8.53 6.27 8.96
CA ALA A 96 7.25 5.73 9.43
C ALA A 96 7.38 4.39 10.18
N TYR A 97 8.48 3.67 9.96
CA TYR A 97 8.75 2.35 10.56
C TYR A 97 10.23 2.22 10.97
N PRO A 98 10.68 2.96 12.00
CA PRO A 98 12.10 3.03 12.36
C PRO A 98 12.69 1.68 12.78
N ASP A 99 11.86 0.78 13.32
CA ASP A 99 12.27 -0.54 13.79
C ASP A 99 12.24 -1.63 12.70
N LYS A 100 11.92 -1.26 11.44
CA LYS A 100 11.85 -2.21 10.31
C LYS A 100 12.93 -1.88 9.28
N SER A 101 13.43 -2.92 8.64
CA SER A 101 14.39 -2.82 7.55
C SER A 101 14.23 -3.98 6.57
N GLY A 102 14.84 -3.85 5.39
CA GLY A 102 14.87 -4.90 4.36
C GLY A 102 13.46 -5.43 4.03
N PRO A 103 13.27 -6.77 3.95
CA PRO A 103 11.98 -7.38 3.63
C PRO A 103 10.85 -7.01 4.60
N ALA A 104 11.16 -6.79 5.89
CA ALA A 104 10.16 -6.42 6.88
C ALA A 104 9.62 -5.02 6.66
N LEU A 105 10.46 -4.09 6.18
CA LEU A 105 10.02 -2.75 5.78
C LEU A 105 9.22 -2.82 4.48
N ALA A 106 9.74 -3.51 3.46
CA ALA A 106 9.05 -3.65 2.17
C ALA A 106 7.67 -4.31 2.28
N ASN A 107 7.42 -5.12 3.32
CA ASN A 107 6.11 -5.72 3.59
C ASN A 107 5.05 -4.72 4.07
N VAL A 108 5.45 -3.57 4.63
CA VAL A 108 4.54 -2.57 5.21
C VAL A 108 4.64 -1.19 4.54
N CYS A 109 5.71 -0.93 3.80
CA CYS A 109 5.93 0.30 3.07
C CYS A 109 7.01 0.10 2.00
N MET A 110 6.69 0.35 0.74
CA MET A 110 7.69 0.31 -0.34
C MET A 110 7.40 1.34 -1.45
N PRO A 111 8.43 1.77 -2.20
CA PRO A 111 8.24 2.66 -3.33
C PRO A 111 7.37 2.06 -4.43
N ARG A 112 6.53 2.90 -5.03
CA ARG A 112 5.69 2.56 -6.18
C ARG A 112 5.54 3.77 -7.09
N THR A 113 5.51 3.53 -8.41
CA THR A 113 5.19 4.56 -9.40
C THR A 113 3.73 4.51 -9.81
N LEU A 114 3.13 5.68 -10.00
CA LEU A 114 1.76 5.88 -10.46
C LEU A 114 1.75 6.21 -11.95
N THR A 115 2.14 5.27 -12.80
CA THR A 115 2.02 5.42 -14.26
C THR A 115 0.62 5.02 -14.73
N PRO A 116 0.19 5.42 -15.94
CA PRO A 116 -1.03 4.89 -16.53
C PRO A 116 -0.99 3.35 -16.62
N PRO A 117 -2.16 2.69 -16.54
CA PRO A 117 -2.23 1.25 -16.59
C PRO A 117 -1.79 0.73 -17.96
N HIS A 118 -0.91 -0.27 -17.97
CA HIS A 118 -0.39 -0.94 -19.17
C HIS A 118 -0.33 -2.46 -18.99
#